data_AF-A0A7Z9WDU7-F1
#
_entry.id   AF-A0A7Z9WDU7-F1
#
_cell.length_a   1.000
_cell.length_b   1.000
_cell.length_c   1.000
_cell.angle_alpha   90.00
_cell.angle_beta   90.00
_cell.angle_gamma   90.00
#
_symmetry.space_group_name_H-M   'P 1'
#
loop_
_entity.id
_entity.type
_entity.pdbx_description
1 polymer ?
#
loop_
_entity_poly.entity_id
_entity_poly.type
_entity_poly.pdbx_seq_one_letter_code
_entity_poly.pdbx_strand_id
1 'polypeptide(L)'
;MTQGPGRIPNRVNRIIRIGTRKSKLALWQSNWVKGRLESLYLGLKVELVKITTTGDKILDSPLSKIGGKGLFVKEIENALLRGDVDIAV
;
A
#
# COMPACT_ATOMS: atom_id res chain seq x y z
N MET A 1 0.23 -3.96 -33.97
CA MET A 1 -0.82 -4.51 -33.08
C MET A 1 -0.49 -5.97 -32.82
N THR A 2 0.35 -6.27 -31.82
CA THR A 2 0.72 -7.65 -31.45
C THR A 2 0.38 -7.84 -29.97
N GLN A 3 -0.83 -8.34 -29.70
CA GLN A 3 -1.18 -8.86 -28.38
C GLN A 3 -0.41 -10.19 -28.21
N GLY A 4 0.59 -10.22 -27.32
CA GLY A 4 1.29 -11.44 -26.93
C GLY A 4 0.35 -12.44 -26.26
N PRO A 5 0.76 -13.71 -26.10
CA PRO A 5 -0.09 -14.76 -25.56
C PRO A 5 -0.61 -14.34 -24.18
N GLY A 6 -1.94 -14.28 -24.05
CA GLY A 6 -2.63 -13.88 -22.82
C GLY A 6 -2.11 -14.69 -21.64
N ARG A 7 -1.42 -14.02 -20.72
CA ARG A 7 -0.89 -14.62 -19.50
C ARG A 7 -2.08 -15.16 -18.70
N ILE A 8 -2.22 -16.49 -18.62
CA ILE A 8 -3.26 -17.11 -17.81
C ILE A 8 -2.99 -16.69 -16.36
N PRO A 9 -3.91 -16.00 -15.68
CA PRO A 9 -3.67 -15.53 -14.33
C PRO A 9 -3.55 -16.73 -13.38
N ASN A 10 -2.49 -16.76 -12.57
CA ASN A 10 -2.26 -17.82 -11.58
C ASN A 10 -3.42 -17.82 -10.57
N ARG A 11 -4.03 -18.99 -10.32
CA ARG A 11 -5.07 -19.13 -9.29
C ARG A 11 -4.44 -19.12 -7.90
N VAL A 12 -4.92 -18.24 -7.04
CA VAL A 12 -4.48 -18.10 -5.65
C VAL A 12 -5.71 -17.89 -4.79
N ASN A 13 -5.80 -18.54 -3.64
CA ASN A 13 -6.89 -18.32 -2.68
C ASN A 13 -6.30 -17.72 -1.40
N ARG A 14 -5.99 -16.42 -1.45
CA ARG A 14 -5.33 -15.69 -0.37
C ARG A 14 -5.83 -14.24 -0.33
N ILE A 15 -5.80 -13.65 0.86
CA ILE A 15 -6.01 -12.22 1.07
C ILE A 15 -4.64 -11.57 1.31
N ILE A 16 -4.35 -10.47 0.63
CA ILE A 16 -3.17 -9.62 0.90
C ILE A 16 -3.64 -8.27 1.43
N ARG A 17 -3.08 -7.86 2.55
CA ARG A 17 -3.33 -6.57 3.21
C ARG A 17 -2.24 -5.59 2.85
N ILE A 18 -2.60 -4.51 2.17
CA ILE A 18 -1.69 -3.41 1.80
C ILE A 18 -1.83 -2.30 2.83
N GLY A 19 -0.76 -2.03 3.58
CA GLY A 19 -0.63 -0.85 4.40
C GLY A 19 -0.41 0.39 3.55
N THR A 20 -1.18 1.45 3.77
CA THR A 20 -1.01 2.72 3.06
C THR A 20 -1.38 3.93 3.91
N ARG A 21 -0.83 5.08 3.56
CA ARG A 21 -1.20 6.37 4.18
C ARG A 21 -2.59 6.81 3.77
N LYS A 22 -3.16 7.74 4.54
CA LYS A 22 -4.50 8.30 4.30
C LYS A 22 -4.54 9.41 3.24
N SER A 23 -3.40 9.90 2.78
CA SER A 23 -3.36 10.95 1.76
C SER A 23 -3.99 10.48 0.45
N LYS A 24 -4.62 11.40 -0.29
CA LYS A 24 -5.32 11.06 -1.55
C LYS A 24 -4.39 10.36 -2.56
N LEU A 25 -3.14 10.82 -2.65
CA LEU A 25 -2.15 10.22 -3.55
C LEU A 25 -1.76 8.80 -3.12
N ALA A 26 -1.52 8.55 -1.83
CA ALA A 26 -1.16 7.23 -1.32
C ALA A 26 -2.30 6.22 -1.52
N LEU A 27 -3.55 6.65 -1.28
CA LEU A 27 -4.73 5.84 -1.57
C LEU A 27 -4.86 5.54 -3.06
N TRP A 28 -4.59 6.50 -3.94
CA TRP A 28 -4.62 6.27 -5.38
C TRP A 28 -3.57 5.24 -5.81
N GLN A 29 -2.33 5.39 -5.33
CA GLN A 29 -1.23 4.44 -5.60
C GLN A 29 -1.59 3.03 -5.13
N SER A 30 -2.13 2.91 -3.92
CA SER A 30 -2.50 1.61 -3.35
C SER A 30 -3.66 0.94 -4.07
N ASN A 31 -4.67 1.72 -4.49
CA ASN A 31 -5.76 1.20 -5.32
C ASN A 31 -5.26 0.75 -6.70
N TRP A 32 -4.30 1.47 -7.29
CA TRP A 32 -3.68 1.07 -8.54
C TRP A 32 -2.93 -0.27 -8.40
N VAL A 33 -2.12 -0.42 -7.34
CA VAL A 33 -1.42 -1.68 -7.04
C VAL A 33 -2.41 -2.83 -6.78
N LYS A 34 -3.46 -2.58 -5.99
CA LYS A 34 -4.55 -3.54 -5.75
C LYS A 34 -5.15 -4.05 -7.07
N GLY A 35 -5.57 -3.13 -7.95
CA GLY A 35 -6.20 -3.51 -9.23
C GLY A 35 -5.26 -4.32 -10.12
N ARG A 36 -3.96 -3.98 -10.13
CA ARG A 36 -2.94 -4.77 -10.84
C ARG A 36 -2.81 -6.18 -10.28
N LEU A 37 -2.70 -6.33 -8.96
CA LEU A 37 -2.57 -7.64 -8.32
C LEU A 37 -3.80 -8.52 -8.58
N GLU A 38 -5.02 -7.98 -8.38
CA GLU A 38 -6.26 -8.73 -8.61
C GLU A 38 -6.44 -9.11 -10.09
N SER A 39 -5.95 -8.29 -11.04
CA SER A 39 -5.99 -8.61 -12.47
C SER A 39 -5.01 -9.71 -12.90
N LEU A 40 -3.89 -9.84 -12.20
CA LEU A 40 -2.83 -10.82 -12.52
C LEU A 40 -3.05 -12.18 -11.87
N TYR A 41 -3.82 -12.23 -10.78
CA TYR A 41 -3.94 -13.40 -9.92
C TYR A 41 -5.42 -13.71 -9.63
N LEU A 42 -5.94 -14.73 -10.29
CA LEU A 42 -7.35 -15.09 -10.16
C LEU A 42 -7.65 -15.66 -8.77
N GLY A 43 -8.58 -15.03 -8.04
CA GLY A 43 -8.95 -15.43 -6.67
C GLY A 43 -8.15 -14.75 -5.57
N LEU A 44 -7.11 -13.98 -5.91
CA LEU A 44 -6.44 -13.11 -4.96
C LEU A 44 -7.39 -11.96 -4.59
N LYS A 45 -7.58 -11.73 -3.29
CA LYS A 45 -8.27 -10.55 -2.77
C LYS A 45 -7.27 -9.60 -2.15
N VAL A 46 -7.42 -8.30 -2.39
CA VAL A 46 -6.56 -7.29 -1.79
C VAL A 46 -7.36 -6.32 -0.93
N GLU A 47 -6.92 -6.14 0.31
CA GLU A 47 -7.50 -5.24 1.29
C GLU A 47 -6.55 -4.07 1.57
N LEU A 48 -7.09 -2.85 1.67
CA LEU A 48 -6.30 -1.67 2.01
C LEU A 48 -6.45 -1.34 3.49
N VAL A 49 -5.34 -1.35 4.22
CA VAL A 49 -5.25 -0.99 5.63
C VAL A 49 -4.67 0.41 5.73
N LYS A 50 -5.52 1.37 6.13
CA LYS A 50 -5.14 2.78 6.25
C LYS A 50 -4.38 3.02 7.56
N ILE A 51 -3.13 3.43 7.45
CA ILE A 51 -2.25 3.70 8.58
C ILE A 51 -2.13 5.21 8.75
N THR A 52 -2.41 5.71 9.96
CA THR A 52 -2.15 7.09 10.32
C THR A 52 -0.71 7.20 10.79
N THR A 53 0.06 8.04 10.11
CA THR A 53 1.47 8.29 10.46
C THR A 53 1.58 9.51 11.35
N THR A 54 2.68 9.62 12.09
CA THR A 54 2.99 10.84 12.85
C THR A 54 3.06 12.05 11.93
N GLY A 55 3.59 11.90 10.72
CA GLY A 55 3.59 12.97 9.72
C GLY A 55 2.21 13.42 9.21
N ASP A 56 1.17 12.58 9.30
CA ASP A 56 -0.21 13.03 9.00
C ASP A 56 -0.79 13.94 10.09
N LYS A 57 -0.27 13.85 11.32
CA LYS A 57 -0.71 14.68 12.46
C LYS A 57 -0.02 16.06 12.48
N ILE A 58 1.08 16.21 11.75
CA ILE A 58 1.93 17.42 11.77
C ILE A 58 1.81 18.17 10.42
N LEU A 59 0.60 18.23 9.85
CA LEU A 59 0.32 18.95 8.61
C LEU A 59 0.43 20.50 8.76
N ASP A 60 0.46 21.01 9.99
CA ASP A 60 0.51 22.45 10.30
C ASP A 60 1.93 22.98 10.58
N SER A 61 2.98 22.22 10.29
CA SER A 61 4.36 22.70 10.45
C SER A 61 5.22 22.40 9.23
N PRO A 62 6.10 23.33 8.81
CA PRO A 62 6.97 23.11 7.67
C PRO A 62 7.81 21.85 7.85
N LEU A 63 7.89 21.01 6.80
CA LEU A 63 8.74 19.80 6.79
C LEU A 63 10.20 20.09 7.22
N SER A 64 10.69 21.30 6.93
CA SER A 64 12.03 21.79 7.31
C SER A 64 12.25 21.87 8.82
N LYS A 65 11.19 21.98 9.64
CA LYS A 65 11.27 21.94 11.11
C LYS A 65 11.15 20.55 11.70
N ILE A 66 10.65 19.57 10.93
CA ILE A 66 10.30 18.22 11.42
C ILE A 66 11.39 17.21 11.00
N GLY A 67 12.64 17.69 10.87
CA GLY A 67 13.80 16.89 10.49
C GLY A 67 13.83 15.55 11.22
N GLY A 68 13.52 14.48 10.48
CA GLY A 68 13.37 13.14 11.04
C GLY A 68 13.22 12.12 9.93
N LYS A 69 14.29 11.39 9.65
CA LYS A 69 14.28 10.21 8.78
C LYS A 69 13.20 9.25 9.31
N GLY A 70 12.16 8.98 8.53
CA GLY A 70 11.13 8.01 8.90
C GLY A 70 9.75 8.53 9.31
N LEU A 71 9.51 9.86 9.28
CA LEU A 71 8.26 10.48 9.79
C LEU A 71 6.95 9.92 9.17
N PHE A 72 7.04 9.37 7.97
CA PHE A 72 5.90 8.84 7.22
C PHE A 72 5.91 7.32 7.05
N VAL A 73 6.94 6.62 7.57
CA VAL A 73 7.11 5.17 7.36
C VAL A 73 7.14 4.39 8.67
N LYS A 74 7.50 4.99 9.81
CA LYS A 74 7.62 4.29 11.10
C LYS A 74 6.39 3.47 11.47
N GLU A 75 5.18 4.04 11.36
CA GLU A 75 3.96 3.31 11.70
C GLU A 75 3.64 2.19 10.71
N ILE A 76 4.05 2.34 9.45
CA ILE A 76 3.89 1.34 8.40
C ILE A 76 4.86 0.18 8.63
N GLU A 77 6.12 0.47 8.93
CA GLU A 77 7.13 -0.53 9.29
C GLU A 77 6.70 -1.33 10.53
N ASN A 78 6.17 -0.66 11.55
CA ASN A 78 5.63 -1.34 12.73
C ASN A 78 4.43 -2.23 12.39
N ALA A 79 3.54 -1.81 11.47
CA ALA A 79 2.42 -2.64 11.04
C ALA A 79 2.88 -3.88 10.27
N LEU A 80 3.94 -3.76 9.44
CA LEU A 80 4.58 -4.89 8.78
C LEU A 80 5.20 -5.85 9.80
N LEU A 81 5.95 -5.33 10.77
CA LEU A 81 6.61 -6.14 11.81
C LEU A 81 5.60 -6.90 12.70
N ARG A 82 4.43 -6.32 12.97
CA ARG A 82 3.34 -6.98 13.71
C ARG A 82 2.53 -7.95 12.86
N GLY A 83 2.70 -7.94 11.54
CA GLY A 83 1.88 -8.72 10.62
C GLY A 83 0.45 -8.20 10.49
N ASP A 84 0.21 -6.92 10.80
CA ASP A 84 -1.09 -6.26 10.57
C ASP A 84 -1.34 -6.05 9.06
N VAL A 85 -0.25 -5.87 8.30
CA VAL A 85 -0.22 -5.73 6.85
C VAL A 85 0.86 -6.63 6.26
N ASP A 86 0.66 -7.07 5.03
CA ASP A 86 1.58 -8.00 4.36
C ASP A 86 2.58 -7.26 3.48
N ILE A 87 2.16 -6.13 2.88
CA ILE A 87 3.00 -5.22 2.09
C ILE A 87 2.61 -3.76 2.37
N ALA A 88 3.46 -2.82 1.95
CA ALA A 88 3.19 -1.39 2.05
C ALA A 88 3.36 -0.68 0.71
N VAL A 89 2.54 0.35 0.48
CA VAL A 89 2.57 1.23 -0.70
C VAL A 89 2.48 2.69 -0.27
#